data_AF-A0A9X3F4I0-F1
#
_entry.id   AF-A0A9X3F4I0-F1
#
_cell.length_a   1.000
_cell.length_b   1.000
_cell.length_c   1.000
_cell.angle_alpha   90.00
_cell.angle_beta   90.00
_cell.angle_gamma   90.00
#
_symmetry.space_group_name_H-M   'P 1'
#
loop_
_entity.id
_entity.type
_entity.pdbx_description
1 polymer ?
#
loop_
_entity_poly.entity_id
_entity_poly.type
_entity_poly.pdbx_seq_one_letter_code
_entity_poly.pdbx_strand_id
1 'polypeptide(L)'
;MEKFRSNLSDTMEGFKQEKEDYSNYENSFRRWLVAELDSGRMNISEAREKFKLPAHFYKTYKNWQVKYSDEIHLSLQSMSSKERADNKALEKRIKELEKQLELAQLKNVALNTMIDIAENDYKLEIRKKSGPKQ
;
A
#
# COMPACT_ATOMS: atom_id res chain seq x y z
N MET A 1 16.80 3.78 -66.15
CA MET A 1 15.40 4.17 -65.93
C MET A 1 14.59 2.88 -65.89
N GLU A 2 13.85 2.49 -64.87
CA GLU A 2 13.64 2.98 -63.52
C GLU A 2 12.89 1.87 -62.77
N LYS A 3 12.83 1.98 -61.45
CA LYS A 3 12.67 0.88 -60.49
C LYS A 3 11.31 0.17 -60.55
N PHE A 4 11.35 -1.16 -60.50
CA PHE A 4 10.29 -2.00 -59.93
C PHE A 4 10.07 -1.60 -58.47
N ARG A 5 8.88 -1.09 -58.10
CA ARG A 5 8.13 -1.36 -56.86
C ARG A 5 6.73 -0.77 -56.98
N SER A 6 5.72 -1.57 -57.29
CA SER A 6 4.33 -1.26 -56.92
C SER A 6 3.94 -2.23 -55.80
N ASN A 7 3.66 -1.65 -54.63
CA ASN A 7 3.32 -2.37 -53.43
C ASN A 7 1.98 -3.10 -53.62
N LEU A 8 1.98 -4.40 -53.30
CA LEU A 8 0.78 -5.19 -53.16
C LEU A 8 -0.06 -4.67 -51.99
N SER A 9 -1.38 -4.70 -52.18
CA SER A 9 -2.46 -4.50 -51.20
C SER A 9 -2.62 -3.10 -50.61
N ASP A 10 -3.28 -2.22 -51.36
CA ASP A 10 -4.14 -1.17 -50.79
C ASP A 10 -5.60 -1.49 -51.16
N THR A 11 -6.13 -2.55 -50.54
CA THR A 11 -7.57 -2.86 -50.50
C THR A 11 -7.78 -3.82 -49.32
N MET A 12 -8.17 -3.25 -48.18
CA MET A 12 -8.89 -4.01 -47.16
C MET A 12 -10.20 -3.29 -46.86
N GLU A 13 -10.99 -3.09 -47.93
CA GLU A 13 -12.45 -3.02 -47.85
C GLU A 13 -12.94 -4.32 -47.20
N GLY A 14 -13.39 -4.28 -45.94
CA GLY A 14 -13.99 -5.46 -45.33
C GLY A 14 -14.10 -5.45 -43.81
N PHE A 15 -13.29 -4.66 -43.10
CA PHE A 15 -13.47 -4.55 -41.65
C PHE A 15 -14.57 -3.55 -41.34
N LYS A 16 -15.81 -4.05 -41.24
CA LYS A 16 -16.82 -3.38 -40.42
C LYS A 16 -16.25 -3.31 -39.01
N GLN A 17 -15.79 -2.12 -38.61
CA GLN A 17 -15.57 -1.84 -37.20
C GLN A 17 -16.94 -1.89 -36.53
N GLU A 18 -17.32 -3.05 -36.03
CA GLU A 18 -18.42 -3.15 -35.09
C GLU A 18 -18.03 -2.26 -33.91
N LYS A 19 -18.75 -1.14 -33.78
CA LYS A 19 -18.70 -0.34 -32.56
C LYS A 19 -19.36 -1.19 -31.49
N GLU A 20 -18.55 -1.93 -30.74
CA GLU A 20 -19.04 -2.59 -29.54
C GLU A 20 -19.57 -1.48 -28.63
N ASP A 21 -20.89 -1.44 -28.44
CA ASP A 21 -21.54 -0.44 -27.61
C ASP A 21 -21.22 -0.74 -26.15
N TYR A 22 -20.12 -0.16 -25.67
CA TYR A 22 -19.69 -0.27 -24.28
C TYR A 22 -20.72 0.30 -23.29
N SER A 23 -21.79 0.95 -23.77
CA SER A 23 -22.92 1.47 -22.99
C SER A 23 -23.55 0.40 -22.09
N ASN A 24 -23.50 -0.88 -22.49
CA ASN A 24 -24.15 -1.99 -21.78
C ASN A 24 -23.31 -2.61 -20.65
N TYR A 25 -22.04 -2.20 -20.46
CA TYR A 25 -21.28 -2.65 -19.30
C TYR A 25 -21.84 -2.00 -18.04
N GLU A 26 -22.24 -2.83 -17.08
CA GLU A 26 -22.76 -2.41 -15.80
C GLU A 26 -21.74 -1.48 -15.11
N ASN A 27 -22.22 -0.38 -14.53
CA ASN A 27 -21.34 0.58 -13.86
C ASN A 27 -20.53 -0.08 -12.72
N SER A 28 -21.08 -1.13 -12.10
CA SER A 28 -20.42 -1.99 -11.11
C SER A 28 -19.20 -2.71 -11.70
N PHE A 29 -19.33 -3.32 -12.88
CA PHE A 29 -18.23 -3.98 -13.58
C PHE A 29 -17.10 -3.00 -13.93
N ARG A 30 -17.45 -1.80 -14.44
CA ARG A 30 -16.45 -0.78 -14.75
C ARG A 30 -15.68 -0.32 -13.50
N ARG A 31 -16.40 -0.07 -12.40
CA ARG A 31 -15.80 0.29 -11.10
C ARG A 31 -14.91 -0.82 -10.56
N TRP A 32 -15.38 -2.06 -10.60
CA TRP A 32 -14.60 -3.23 -10.17
C TRP A 32 -13.33 -3.42 -11.00
N LEU A 33 -13.43 -3.33 -12.33
CA LEU A 33 -12.30 -3.51 -13.23
C LEU A 33 -11.23 -2.43 -13.04
N VAL A 34 -11.64 -1.18 -12.83
CA VAL A 34 -10.72 -0.08 -12.50
C VAL A 34 -10.02 -0.35 -11.17
N ALA A 35 -10.76 -0.75 -10.13
CA ALA A 35 -10.18 -1.08 -8.83
C ALA A 35 -9.19 -2.27 -8.90
N GLU A 36 -9.48 -3.27 -9.71
CA GLU A 36 -8.62 -4.45 -9.85
C GLU A 36 -7.30 -4.10 -10.59
N LEU A 37 -7.39 -3.29 -11.65
CA LEU A 37 -6.23 -2.79 -12.39
C LEU A 37 -5.38 -1.82 -11.57
N ASP A 38 -5.99 -0.87 -10.86
CA ASP A 38 -5.28 0.06 -9.97
C ASP A 38 -4.62 -0.66 -8.78
N SER A 39 -5.21 -1.77 -8.30
CA SER A 39 -4.62 -2.59 -7.24
C SER A 39 -3.41 -3.43 -7.69
N GLY A 40 -3.11 -3.46 -9.00
CA GLY A 40 -2.01 -4.24 -9.57
C GLY A 40 -2.19 -5.76 -9.51
N ARG A 41 -3.39 -6.25 -9.14
CA ARG A 41 -3.71 -7.69 -9.13
C ARG A 41 -3.88 -8.28 -10.53
N MET A 42 -4.21 -7.43 -11.51
CA MET A 42 -4.38 -7.82 -12.91
C MET A 42 -3.73 -6.76 -13.81
N ASN A 43 -3.07 -7.20 -14.88
CA ASN A 43 -2.52 -6.27 -15.86
C ASN A 43 -3.55 -5.98 -16.98
N ILE A 44 -3.41 -4.85 -17.66
CA ILE A 44 -4.32 -4.44 -18.76
C ILE A 44 -4.34 -5.49 -19.87
N SER A 45 -3.19 -6.10 -20.17
CA SER A 45 -3.09 -7.20 -21.14
C SER A 45 -3.86 -8.44 -20.69
N GLU A 46 -3.76 -8.78 -19.41
CA GLU A 46 -4.44 -9.94 -18.84
C GLU A 46 -5.96 -9.71 -18.77
N ALA A 47 -6.39 -8.50 -18.41
CA ALA A 47 -7.79 -8.09 -18.48
C ALA A 47 -8.33 -8.17 -19.91
N ARG A 48 -7.52 -7.78 -20.89
CA ARG A 48 -7.89 -7.84 -22.30
C ARG A 48 -8.12 -9.27 -22.77
N GLU A 49 -7.25 -10.20 -22.38
CA GLU A 49 -7.40 -11.62 -22.71
C GLU A 49 -8.61 -12.24 -22.01
N LYS A 50 -8.78 -11.99 -20.70
CA LYS A 50 -9.88 -12.56 -19.91
C LYS A 50 -11.26 -12.06 -20.32
N PHE A 51 -11.38 -10.75 -20.57
CA PHE A 51 -12.67 -10.10 -20.87
C PHE A 51 -12.86 -9.78 -22.36
N LYS A 52 -11.94 -10.24 -23.23
CA LYS A 52 -11.95 -10.00 -24.68
C LYS A 52 -12.13 -8.52 -25.04
N LEU A 53 -11.39 -7.65 -24.35
CA LEU A 53 -11.49 -6.20 -24.53
C LEU A 53 -10.80 -5.76 -25.83
N PRO A 54 -11.20 -4.61 -26.41
CA PRO A 54 -10.59 -4.06 -27.62
C PRO A 54 -9.09 -3.75 -27.45
N ALA A 55 -8.37 -3.72 -28.57
CA ALA A 55 -6.93 -3.44 -28.59
C ALA A 55 -6.55 -2.08 -27.98
N HIS A 56 -7.42 -1.08 -28.12
CA HIS A 56 -7.23 0.27 -27.57
C HIS A 56 -7.98 0.48 -26.24
N PHE A 57 -8.22 -0.60 -25.48
CA PHE A 57 -8.90 -0.52 -24.18
C PHE A 57 -8.23 0.44 -23.20
N TYR A 58 -6.91 0.66 -23.29
CA TYR A 58 -6.19 1.63 -22.46
C TYR A 58 -6.80 3.04 -22.50
N LYS A 59 -7.30 3.50 -23.66
CA LYS A 59 -7.93 4.82 -23.77
C LYS A 59 -9.27 4.87 -23.04
N THR A 60 -10.07 3.81 -23.16
CA THR A 60 -11.34 3.64 -22.45
C THR A 60 -11.11 3.52 -20.95
N TYR A 61 -10.10 2.73 -20.54
CA TYR A 61 -9.65 2.59 -19.17
C TYR A 61 -9.28 3.93 -18.56
N LYS A 62 -8.46 4.75 -19.24
CA LYS A 62 -8.07 6.07 -18.72
C LYS A 62 -9.28 6.98 -18.48
N ASN A 63 -10.28 6.91 -19.36
CA ASN A 63 -11.52 7.66 -19.18
C ASN A 63 -12.37 7.11 -18.01
N TRP A 64 -12.39 5.78 -17.83
CA TRP A 64 -13.06 5.13 -16.70
C TRP A 64 -12.34 5.41 -15.39
N GLN A 65 -11.00 5.43 -15.40
CA GLN A 65 -10.17 5.78 -14.27
C GLN A 65 -10.51 7.20 -13.80
N VAL A 66 -10.55 8.19 -14.69
CA VAL A 66 -10.95 9.56 -14.30
C VAL A 66 -12.39 9.64 -13.78
N LYS A 67 -13.30 8.79 -14.28
CA LYS A 67 -14.73 8.82 -13.93
C LYS A 67 -15.09 8.05 -12.65
N TYR A 68 -14.35 6.98 -12.37
CA TYR A 68 -14.62 6.03 -11.28
C TYR A 68 -13.50 6.00 -10.24
N SER A 69 -12.41 6.75 -10.44
CA SER A 69 -11.49 7.14 -9.38
C SER A 69 -12.22 8.11 -8.46
N ASP A 70 -13.16 7.61 -7.65
CA ASP A 70 -13.68 8.40 -6.53
C ASP A 70 -12.48 8.88 -5.68
N GLU A 71 -12.52 10.14 -5.24
CA GLU A 71 -11.47 10.79 -4.41
C GLU A 71 -11.15 10.03 -3.10
N ILE A 72 -11.97 9.02 -2.76
CA ILE A 72 -11.79 8.13 -1.62
C ILE A 72 -11.99 6.68 -2.05
N HIS A 73 -11.32 6.26 -3.13
CA HIS A 73 -10.79 4.90 -3.12
C HIS A 73 -9.54 4.90 -2.24
N LEU A 74 -9.76 4.85 -0.92
CA LEU A 74 -8.99 3.92 -0.10
C LEU A 74 -9.25 2.54 -0.72
N SER A 75 -8.59 2.26 -1.84
CA SER A 75 -8.26 0.90 -2.17
C SER A 75 -7.62 0.40 -0.89
N LEU A 76 -8.27 -0.57 -0.26
CA LEU A 76 -7.58 -1.53 0.58
C LEU A 76 -6.52 -2.13 -0.35
N GLN A 77 -5.42 -1.40 -0.55
CA GLN A 77 -4.25 -1.90 -1.22
C GLN A 77 -3.93 -3.14 -0.40
N SER A 78 -4.20 -4.30 -1.00
CA SER A 78 -3.91 -5.56 -0.37
C SER A 78 -2.42 -5.52 -0.14
N MET A 79 -2.00 -5.29 1.11
CA MET A 79 -0.59 -5.10 1.44
C MET A 79 0.22 -6.18 0.75
N SER A 80 1.23 -5.75 0.00
CA SER A 80 2.13 -6.64 -0.72
C SER A 80 2.72 -7.64 0.28
N SER A 81 3.03 -8.86 -0.17
CA SER A 81 3.64 -9.88 0.70
C SER A 81 4.89 -9.36 1.42
N LYS A 82 5.61 -8.42 0.80
CA LYS A 82 6.79 -7.76 1.37
C LYS A 82 6.40 -6.81 2.51
N GLU A 83 5.40 -5.96 2.30
CA GLU A 83 4.88 -5.03 3.32
C GLU A 83 4.31 -5.78 4.53
N ARG A 84 3.66 -6.94 4.31
CA ARG A 84 3.20 -7.80 5.42
C ARG A 84 4.36 -8.40 6.22
N ALA A 85 5.44 -8.79 5.56
CA ALA A 85 6.63 -9.31 6.22
C ALA A 85 7.34 -8.23 7.04
N ASP A 86 7.45 -7.02 6.48
CA ASP A 86 8.05 -5.86 7.15
C ASP A 86 7.23 -5.44 8.37
N ASN A 87 5.90 -5.42 8.29
CA ASN A 87 5.03 -5.15 9.45
C ASN A 87 5.23 -6.17 10.57
N LYS A 88 5.34 -7.46 10.26
CA LYS A 88 5.60 -8.50 11.27
C LYS A 88 6.98 -8.34 11.94
N ALA A 89 7.98 -7.87 11.20
CA ALA A 89 9.29 -7.55 11.77
C ALA A 89 9.22 -6.31 12.68
N LEU A 90 8.48 -5.29 12.27
CA LEU A 90 8.24 -4.07 13.07
C LEU A 90 7.48 -4.39 14.36
N GLU A 91 6.41 -5.19 14.31
CA GLU A 91 5.66 -5.63 15.50
C GLU A 91 6.56 -6.36 16.51
N LYS A 92 7.43 -7.26 16.04
CA LYS A 92 8.42 -7.92 16.90
C LYS A 92 9.37 -6.92 17.56
N ARG A 93 9.82 -5.91 16.80
CA ARG A 93 10.71 -4.88 17.33
C ARG A 93 10.02 -4.01 18.37
N ILE A 94 8.77 -3.64 18.16
CA ILE A 94 7.95 -2.89 19.11
C ILE A 94 7.82 -3.69 20.42
N LYS A 95 7.42 -4.96 20.33
CA LYS A 95 7.27 -5.81 21.53
C LYS A 95 8.57 -5.98 22.33
N GLU A 96 9.70 -6.10 21.65
CA GLU A 96 11.00 -6.17 22.30
C GLU A 96 11.36 -4.85 23.00
N LEU A 97 11.11 -3.71 22.36
CA LEU A 97 11.35 -2.40 22.93
C LEU A 97 10.45 -2.11 24.14
N GLU A 98 9.18 -2.48 24.07
CA GLU A 98 8.23 -2.37 25.19
C GLU A 98 8.70 -3.16 26.40
N LYS A 99 9.16 -4.41 26.19
CA LYS A 99 9.71 -5.24 27.27
C LYS A 99 10.97 -4.64 27.89
N GLN A 100 11.86 -4.07 27.08
CA GLN A 100 13.06 -3.40 27.58
C GLN A 100 12.71 -2.16 28.40
N LEU A 101 11.70 -1.40 27.96
CA LEU A 101 11.19 -0.23 28.66
C LEU A 101 10.57 -0.60 30.01
N GLU A 102 9.74 -1.65 30.05
CA GLU A 102 9.15 -2.16 31.28
C GLU A 102 10.23 -2.61 32.27
N LEU A 103 11.24 -3.36 31.81
CA LEU A 103 12.36 -3.78 32.66
C LEU A 103 13.16 -2.59 33.19
N ALA A 104 13.39 -1.56 32.39
CA ALA A 104 14.08 -0.35 32.81
C ALA A 104 13.28 0.44 33.85
N GLN A 105 11.96 0.54 33.67
CA GLN A 105 11.07 1.18 34.64
C GLN A 105 11.04 0.40 35.96
N LEU A 106 10.90 -0.93 35.90
CA LEU A 106 10.93 -1.79 37.08
C LEU A 106 12.25 -1.66 37.83
N LYS A 107 13.39 -1.65 37.12
CA LYS A 107 14.70 -1.41 37.74
C LYS A 107 14.78 -0.05 38.42
N ASN A 108 14.27 1.01 37.80
CA ASN A 108 14.24 2.34 38.42
C ASN A 108 13.40 2.35 39.70
N VAL A 109 12.23 1.71 39.70
CA VAL A 109 11.39 1.60 40.89
C VAL A 109 12.09 0.79 41.98
N ALA A 110 12.68 -0.36 41.63
CA ALA A 110 13.43 -1.20 42.55
C ALA A 110 14.64 -0.46 43.16
N LEU A 111 15.37 0.32 42.36
CA LEU A 111 16.50 1.13 42.85
C LEU A 111 16.03 2.23 43.80
N ASN A 112 14.95 2.95 43.46
CA ASN A 112 14.41 3.99 44.35
C ASN A 112 13.89 3.39 45.66
N THR A 113 13.16 2.29 45.60
CA THR A 113 12.66 1.61 46.81
C THR A 113 13.78 1.05 47.69
N MET A 114 14.86 0.53 47.09
CA MET A 114 16.06 0.12 47.85
C MET A 114 16.74 1.31 48.52
N ILE A 115 16.81 2.46 47.86
CA ILE A 115 17.32 3.71 48.45
C ILE A 115 16.44 4.12 49.64
N ASP A 116 15.11 4.09 49.48
CA ASP A 116 14.19 4.47 50.55
C ASP A 116 14.33 3.53 51.77
N ILE A 117 14.52 2.23 51.57
CA ILE A 117 14.80 1.27 52.66
C ILE A 117 16.13 1.59 53.34
N ALA A 118 17.19 1.87 52.58
CA ALA A 118 18.51 2.18 53.13
C ALA A 118 18.50 3.50 53.93
N GLU A 119 17.75 4.50 53.49
CA GLU A 119 17.60 5.78 54.20
C GLU A 119 16.76 5.62 55.47
N ASN A 120 15.64 4.88 55.42
CA ASN A 120 14.72 4.75 56.54
C ASN A 120 15.22 3.77 57.62
N ASP A 121 15.63 2.56 57.24
CA ASP A 121 15.93 1.49 58.19
C ASP A 121 17.40 1.53 58.65
N TYR A 122 18.30 1.95 57.75
CA TYR A 122 19.74 1.94 58.00
C TYR A 122 20.34 3.36 58.19
N LYS A 123 19.55 4.43 58.04
CA LYS A 123 19.96 5.83 58.19
C LYS A 123 21.17 6.22 57.33
N LEU A 124 21.34 5.57 56.18
CA LEU A 124 22.38 5.90 55.22
C LEU A 124 21.90 7.04 54.33
N GLU A 125 22.56 8.21 54.35
CA GLU A 125 22.20 9.32 53.46
C GLU A 125 22.76 9.07 52.05
N ILE A 126 21.94 8.54 51.13
CA ILE A 126 22.36 8.18 49.77
C ILE A 126 21.93 9.26 48.77
N ARG A 127 20.72 9.80 48.86
CA ARG A 127 20.22 10.83 47.93
C ARG A 127 20.82 12.20 48.27
N LYS A 128 21.31 12.91 47.26
CA LYS A 128 21.83 14.29 47.41
C LYS A 128 20.68 15.22 47.82
N LYS A 129 20.81 15.90 48.97
CA LYS A 129 19.88 16.96 49.38
C LYS A 129 19.97 18.13 48.38
N SER A 130 18.84 18.66 47.92
CA SER A 130 18.86 19.79 46.99
C SER A 130 19.61 20.95 47.63
N GLY A 131 20.55 21.55 46.91
CA GLY A 131 21.31 22.70 47.41
C GLY A 131 20.41 23.90 47.73
N PRO A 132 20.92 24.91 48.46
CA PRO A 132 20.15 26.11 48.77
C PRO A 132 19.64 26.74 47.46
N LYS A 133 18.32 27.03 47.42
CA LYS A 133 17.71 27.82 46.35
C LYS A 133 18.45 29.15 46.26
N GLN A 134 19.09 29.42 45.12
CA GLN A 134 19.65 30.74 44.81
C GLN A 134 18.53 31.69 44.39
#